data_AF-G9K5Z5-F1
#
_entry.id   AF-G9K5Z5-F1
#
_cell.length_a   1.000
_cell.length_b   1.000
_cell.length_c   1.000
_cell.angle_alpha   90.00
_cell.angle_beta   90.00
_cell.angle_gamma   90.00
#
_symmetry.space_group_name_H-M   'P 1'
#
loop_
_entity.id
_entity.type
_entity.pdbx_description
1 polymer ?
#
loop_
_entity_poly.entity_id
_entity_poly.type
_entity_poly.pdbx_seq_one_letter_code
_entity_poly.pdbx_strand_id
1 'polypeptide(L)'
;GIDRYWRRVAPHALSEEEKSTLRAGLITNFNEPVNQIATQIAVLIAKVARLDCPRQWPELIPTLIESVKVQDDLRQHRALLTFYHVTKTLASKRLAADRKLFYDLASGIYNFACSLWNHHTDTFLQHVSSGSEAAVLSSLERTLLSLKVL
;
A
#
# COMPACT_ATOMS: atom_id res chain seq x y z
N GLY A 1 11.21 -8.48 -14.18
CA GLY A 1 12.25 -8.39 -13.15
C GLY A 1 11.92 -9.30 -11.98
N ILE A 2 11.01 -8.87 -11.10
CA ILE A 2 10.66 -9.59 -9.85
C ILE A 2 10.34 -11.07 -10.06
N ASP A 3 9.44 -11.37 -11.00
CA ASP A 3 8.99 -12.74 -11.27
C ASP A 3 10.13 -13.68 -11.72
N ARG A 4 11.22 -13.11 -12.26
CA ARG A 4 12.39 -13.84 -12.81
C ARG A 4 13.54 -13.98 -11.82
N TYR A 5 13.88 -12.95 -11.04
CA TYR A 5 15.14 -12.91 -10.28
C TYR A 5 14.97 -12.75 -8.75
N TRP A 6 13.75 -12.56 -8.24
CA TRP A 6 13.54 -12.28 -6.82
C TRP A 6 13.52 -13.53 -5.93
N ARG A 7 13.02 -14.65 -6.45
CA ARG A 7 12.97 -15.91 -5.70
C ARG A 7 14.39 -16.46 -5.49
N ARG A 8 14.69 -16.93 -4.28
CA ARG A 8 16.03 -17.48 -3.93
C ARG A 8 16.49 -18.61 -4.83
N VAL A 9 15.56 -19.43 -5.31
CA VAL A 9 15.82 -20.57 -6.20
C VAL A 9 15.88 -20.19 -7.69
N ALA A 10 15.72 -18.90 -8.03
CA ALA A 10 15.76 -18.47 -9.42
C ALA A 10 17.19 -18.54 -9.98
N PRO A 11 17.36 -18.89 -11.28
CA PRO A 11 18.63 -18.70 -11.97
C PRO A 11 19.04 -17.23 -11.92
N HIS A 12 20.28 -16.95 -11.52
CA HIS A 12 20.78 -15.59 -11.32
C HIS A 12 19.92 -14.77 -10.33
N ALA A 13 19.49 -15.40 -9.25
CA ALA A 13 18.76 -14.72 -8.19
C ALA A 13 19.57 -13.53 -7.64
N LEU A 14 18.87 -12.43 -7.36
CA LEU A 14 19.45 -11.30 -6.65
C LEU A 14 19.91 -11.73 -5.26
N SER A 15 21.03 -11.16 -4.82
CA SER A 15 21.50 -11.32 -3.44
C SER A 15 20.52 -10.66 -2.45
N GLU A 16 20.54 -11.09 -1.19
CA GLU A 16 19.69 -10.47 -0.16
C GLU A 16 20.09 -9.01 0.13
N GLU A 17 21.36 -8.65 -0.08
CA GLU A 17 21.84 -7.26 0.02
C GLU A 17 21.21 -6.39 -1.08
N GLU A 18 21.25 -6.84 -2.34
CA GLU A 18 20.59 -6.14 -3.45
C GLU A 18 19.09 -6.00 -3.23
N LYS A 19 18.42 -7.06 -2.77
CA LYS A 19 16.99 -7.01 -2.43
C LYS A 19 16.71 -6.02 -1.31
N SER A 20 17.57 -5.97 -0.28
CA SER A 20 17.42 -5.03 0.84
C SER A 20 17.48 -3.59 0.35
N THR A 21 18.47 -3.26 -0.48
CA THR A 21 18.61 -1.92 -1.09
C THR A 21 17.42 -1.57 -1.98
N LEU A 22 16.94 -2.52 -2.80
CA LEU A 22 15.75 -2.32 -3.64
C LEU A 22 14.49 -2.10 -2.80
N ARG A 23 14.29 -2.90 -1.75
CA ARG A 23 13.17 -2.75 -0.81
C ARG A 23 13.19 -1.37 -0.15
N ALA A 24 14.34 -0.93 0.36
CA ALA A 24 14.47 0.40 0.94
C ALA A 24 14.07 1.49 -0.07
N GLY A 25 14.64 1.47 -1.29
CA GLY A 25 14.33 2.44 -2.33
C GLY A 25 12.87 2.43 -2.81
N LEU A 26 12.18 1.30 -2.74
CA LEU A 26 10.77 1.20 -3.12
C LEU A 26 9.82 1.94 -2.17
N ILE A 27 10.21 2.15 -0.90
CA ILE A 27 9.37 2.81 0.12
C ILE A 27 9.93 4.15 0.59
N THR A 28 10.98 4.67 -0.05
CA THR A 28 11.58 5.96 0.33
C THR A 28 10.74 7.18 -0.04
N ASN A 29 9.90 7.09 -1.08
CA ASN A 29 9.15 8.25 -1.57
C ASN A 29 7.81 7.86 -2.20
N PHE A 30 6.75 8.57 -1.85
CA PHE A 30 5.38 8.36 -2.33
C PHE A 30 4.86 9.59 -3.10
N ASN A 31 5.69 10.22 -3.93
CA ASN A 31 5.35 11.51 -4.57
C ASN A 31 5.26 11.42 -6.10
N GLU A 32 4.98 10.25 -6.68
CA GLU A 32 4.84 10.09 -8.14
C GLU A 32 3.59 10.85 -8.66
N PRO A 33 3.74 11.90 -9.49
CA PRO A 33 2.62 12.70 -9.96
C PRO A 33 1.73 11.96 -10.96
N VAL A 34 2.26 11.03 -11.75
CA VAL A 34 1.50 10.35 -12.80
C VAL A 34 0.79 9.11 -12.24
N ASN A 35 -0.54 9.13 -12.21
CA ASN A 35 -1.37 8.03 -11.68
C ASN A 35 -1.02 6.65 -12.25
N GLN A 36 -0.73 6.57 -13.56
CA GLN A 36 -0.39 5.31 -14.22
C GLN A 36 0.94 4.75 -13.70
N ILE A 37 1.95 5.59 -13.52
CA ILE A 37 3.26 5.20 -13.00
C ILE A 37 3.13 4.82 -11.53
N ALA A 38 2.42 5.62 -10.73
CA ALA A 38 2.13 5.32 -9.33
C ALA A 38 1.44 3.95 -9.17
N THR A 39 0.52 3.61 -10.06
CA THR A 39 -0.13 2.29 -10.09
C THR A 39 0.88 1.17 -10.36
N GLN A 40 1.80 1.36 -11.31
CA GLN A 40 2.84 0.35 -11.58
C GLN A 40 3.79 0.18 -10.40
N ILE A 41 4.17 1.27 -9.72
CA ILE A 41 4.98 1.22 -8.50
C ILE A 41 4.24 0.46 -7.40
N ALA A 42 2.97 0.77 -7.16
CA ALA A 42 2.14 0.08 -6.17
C ALA A 42 2.03 -1.43 -6.44
N VAL A 43 1.82 -1.82 -7.70
CA VAL A 43 1.78 -3.22 -8.13
C VAL A 43 3.14 -3.89 -7.96
N LEU A 44 4.23 -3.20 -8.29
CA LEU A 44 5.59 -3.69 -8.11
C LEU A 44 5.90 -3.97 -6.63
N ILE A 45 5.60 -3.01 -5.75
CA ILE A 45 5.75 -3.15 -4.30
C ILE A 45 4.92 -4.33 -3.81
N ALA A 46 3.66 -4.45 -4.24
CA ALA A 46 2.79 -5.56 -3.85
C ALA A 46 3.31 -6.93 -4.29
N LYS A 47 3.91 -7.02 -5.50
CA LYS A 47 4.56 -8.25 -5.98
C LYS A 47 5.73 -8.65 -5.09
N VAL A 48 6.56 -7.70 -4.68
CA VAL A 48 7.67 -7.96 -3.75
C VAL A 48 7.13 -8.34 -2.37
N ALA A 49 6.14 -7.60 -1.85
CA ALA A 49 5.49 -7.86 -0.57
C ALA A 49 4.90 -9.27 -0.49
N ARG A 50 4.35 -9.81 -1.59
CA ARG A 50 3.82 -11.19 -1.65
C ARG A 50 4.86 -12.23 -1.21
N LEU A 51 6.11 -11.99 -1.55
CA LEU A 51 7.24 -12.90 -1.32
C LEU A 51 7.90 -12.62 0.03
N ASP A 52 8.03 -11.35 0.39
CA ASP A 52 8.94 -10.92 1.46
C ASP A 52 8.22 -10.43 2.73
N CYS A 53 6.95 -10.03 2.63
CA CYS A 53 6.20 -9.50 3.78
C CYS A 53 5.61 -10.63 4.65
N PRO A 54 5.67 -10.53 6.00
CA PRO A 54 6.37 -9.50 6.78
C PRO A 54 7.83 -9.86 7.10
N ARG A 55 8.26 -11.11 6.87
CA ARG A 55 9.50 -11.65 7.46
C ARG A 55 10.80 -11.04 6.94
N GLN A 56 10.85 -10.65 5.68
CA GLN A 56 12.03 -10.08 5.03
C GLN A 56 11.85 -8.59 4.72
N TRP A 57 10.63 -8.07 4.93
CA TRP A 57 10.31 -6.66 4.74
C TRP A 57 9.31 -6.15 5.80
N PRO A 58 9.67 -6.19 7.09
CA PRO A 58 8.77 -5.81 8.18
C PRO A 58 8.41 -4.31 8.19
N GLU A 59 9.22 -3.45 7.57
CA GLU A 59 9.07 -2.00 7.55
C GLU A 59 7.97 -1.53 6.60
N LEU A 60 7.58 -2.34 5.61
CA LEU A 60 6.65 -1.95 4.56
C LEU A 60 5.32 -1.41 5.11
N ILE A 61 4.65 -2.18 5.98
CA ILE A 61 3.32 -1.80 6.48
C ILE A 61 3.40 -0.58 7.41
N PRO A 62 4.32 -0.51 8.40
CA PRO A 62 4.54 0.70 9.19
C PRO A 62 4.79 1.94 8.34
N THR A 63 5.67 1.86 7.33
CA THR A 63 5.98 3.00 6.45
C THR A 63 4.77 3.46 5.63
N LEU A 64 3.91 2.54 5.18
CA LEU A 64 2.66 2.88 4.50
C LEU A 64 1.68 3.58 5.45
N ILE A 65 1.49 3.06 6.66
CA ILE A 65 0.62 3.67 7.68
C ILE A 65 1.07 5.10 7.99
N GLU A 66 2.37 5.30 8.25
CA GLU A 66 2.91 6.63 8.53
C GLU A 66 2.78 7.57 7.34
N SER A 67 3.01 7.08 6.12
CA SER A 67 2.87 7.91 4.90
C SER A 67 1.42 8.31 4.62
N VAL A 68 0.44 7.47 4.98
CA VAL A 68 -0.99 7.79 4.87
C VAL A 68 -1.42 8.87 5.88
N LYS A 69 -0.78 8.96 7.05
CA LYS A 69 -1.10 9.98 8.07
C LYS A 69 -0.58 11.38 7.73
N VAL A 70 0.35 11.50 6.79
CA VAL A 70 0.92 12.79 6.39
C VAL A 70 -0.16 13.68 5.76
N GLN A 71 -0.17 14.96 6.12
CA GLN A 71 -1.05 15.99 5.57
C GLN A 71 -0.53 16.49 4.21
N ASP A 72 -0.33 15.55 3.28
CA ASP A 72 0.03 15.81 1.89
C ASP A 72 -0.85 14.93 1.01
N ASP A 73 -1.73 15.55 0.24
CA ASP A 73 -2.78 14.87 -0.53
C ASP A 73 -2.21 13.84 -1.53
N LEU A 74 -1.12 14.20 -2.22
CA LEU A 74 -0.50 13.34 -3.21
C LEU A 74 0.14 12.13 -2.53
N ARG A 75 0.95 12.38 -1.50
CA ARG A 75 1.65 11.36 -0.74
C ARG A 75 0.69 10.40 -0.07
N GLN A 76 -0.33 10.93 0.59
CA GLN A 76 -1.38 10.15 1.23
C GLN A 76 -2.08 9.27 0.20
N HIS A 77 -2.46 9.82 -0.97
CA HIS A 77 -3.06 9.02 -2.04
C HIS A 77 -2.12 7.90 -2.52
N ARG A 78 -0.83 8.19 -2.76
CA ARG A 78 0.12 7.18 -3.28
C ARG A 78 0.39 6.07 -2.26
N ALA A 79 0.50 6.43 -0.99
CA ALA A 79 0.62 5.48 0.09
C ALA A 79 -0.65 4.61 0.21
N LEU A 80 -1.84 5.20 0.14
CA LEU A 80 -3.12 4.48 0.14
C LEU A 80 -3.25 3.50 -1.04
N LEU A 81 -2.91 3.95 -2.25
CA LEU A 81 -2.93 3.11 -3.43
C LEU A 81 -2.00 1.90 -3.26
N THR A 82 -0.78 2.14 -2.77
CA THR A 82 0.19 1.08 -2.49
C THR A 82 -0.33 0.13 -1.41
N PHE A 83 -0.90 0.67 -0.35
CA PHE A 83 -1.46 -0.11 0.75
C PHE A 83 -2.59 -1.03 0.28
N TYR A 84 -3.52 -0.50 -0.53
CA TYR A 84 -4.55 -1.32 -1.19
C TYR A 84 -3.95 -2.48 -1.98
N HIS A 85 -2.98 -2.22 -2.85
CA HIS A 85 -2.37 -3.26 -3.67
C HIS A 85 -1.63 -4.32 -2.83
N VAL A 86 -0.94 -3.91 -1.77
CA VAL A 86 -0.28 -4.82 -0.82
C VAL A 86 -1.31 -5.67 -0.09
N THR A 87 -2.31 -5.07 0.54
CA THR A 87 -3.37 -5.77 1.28
C THR A 87 -4.09 -6.77 0.39
N LYS A 88 -4.55 -6.35 -0.79
CA LYS A 88 -5.17 -7.23 -1.80
C LYS A 88 -4.28 -8.43 -2.16
N THR A 89 -2.99 -8.18 -2.34
CA THR A 89 -2.04 -9.23 -2.74
C THR A 89 -1.80 -10.23 -1.63
N LEU A 90 -1.63 -9.77 -0.38
CA LEU A 90 -1.45 -10.64 0.77
C LEU A 90 -2.72 -11.45 1.09
N ALA A 91 -3.89 -10.82 1.02
CA ALA A 91 -5.19 -11.47 1.24
C ALA A 91 -5.45 -12.62 0.25
N SER A 92 -4.89 -12.54 -0.97
CA SER A 92 -5.08 -13.57 -1.99
C SER A 92 -4.26 -14.86 -1.78
N LYS A 93 -3.36 -14.90 -0.78
CA LYS A 93 -2.53 -16.08 -0.50
C LYS A 93 -3.36 -17.15 0.23
N ARG A 94 -3.35 -18.38 -0.30
CA ARG A 94 -4.27 -19.45 0.15
C ARG A 94 -3.65 -20.47 1.12
N LEU A 95 -2.32 -20.52 1.24
CA LEU A 95 -1.66 -21.44 2.16
C LEU A 95 -1.98 -21.09 3.62
N ALA A 96 -2.12 -22.09 4.48
CA ALA A 96 -2.54 -21.89 5.88
C ALA A 96 -1.62 -20.93 6.65
N ALA A 97 -0.31 -21.07 6.48
CA ALA A 97 0.67 -20.18 7.12
C ALA A 97 0.52 -18.71 6.64
N ASP A 98 0.28 -18.51 5.35
CA ASP A 98 0.08 -17.17 4.78
C ASP A 98 -1.24 -16.55 5.22
N ARG A 99 -2.31 -17.34 5.30
CA ARG A 99 -3.60 -16.90 5.83
C ARG A 99 -3.48 -16.43 7.27
N LYS A 100 -2.81 -17.21 8.11
CA LYS A 100 -2.55 -16.83 9.51
C LYS A 100 -1.78 -15.50 9.59
N LEU A 101 -0.69 -15.38 8.83
CA LEU A 101 0.08 -14.13 8.75
C LEU A 101 -0.78 -12.94 8.31
N PHE A 102 -1.66 -13.14 7.32
CA PHE A 102 -2.58 -12.09 6.90
C PHE A 102 -3.61 -11.75 7.97
N TYR A 103 -4.17 -12.73 8.70
CA TYR A 103 -5.09 -12.44 9.80
C TYR A 103 -4.42 -11.64 10.92
N ASP A 104 -3.21 -12.02 11.31
CA ASP A 104 -2.43 -11.29 12.33
C ASP A 104 -2.19 -9.85 11.87
N LEU A 105 -1.76 -9.66 10.61
CA LEU A 105 -1.58 -8.33 10.03
C LEU A 105 -2.89 -7.53 9.97
N ALA A 106 -3.95 -8.12 9.42
CA ALA A 106 -5.26 -7.51 9.26
C ALA A 106 -5.81 -7.06 10.62
N SER A 107 -5.68 -7.89 11.66
CA SER A 107 -6.10 -7.53 13.02
C SER A 107 -5.37 -6.29 13.56
N GLY A 108 -4.08 -6.16 13.25
CA GLY A 108 -3.27 -5.00 13.64
C GLY A 108 -3.62 -3.71 12.89
N ILE A 109 -4.14 -3.80 11.66
CA ILE A 109 -4.46 -2.63 10.83
C ILE A 109 -5.95 -2.29 10.76
N TYR A 110 -6.85 -3.18 11.19
CA TYR A 110 -8.29 -3.05 11.00
C TYR A 110 -8.85 -1.74 11.57
N ASN A 111 -8.56 -1.46 12.85
CA ASN A 111 -9.02 -0.23 13.50
C ASN A 111 -8.52 1.03 12.79
N PHE A 112 -7.25 1.01 12.34
CA PHE A 112 -6.67 2.12 11.57
C PHE A 112 -7.39 2.31 10.24
N ALA A 113 -7.64 1.23 9.49
CA ALA A 113 -8.34 1.29 8.22
C ALA A 113 -9.78 1.81 8.38
N CYS A 114 -10.49 1.40 9.45
CA CYS A 114 -11.83 1.91 9.76
C CYS A 114 -11.80 3.42 10.07
N SER A 115 -10.89 3.85 10.94
CA SER A 115 -10.73 5.28 11.27
C SER A 115 -10.39 6.11 10.03
N LEU A 116 -9.54 5.59 9.16
CA LEU A 116 -9.16 6.26 7.92
C LEU A 116 -10.32 6.40 6.95
N TRP A 117 -11.13 5.34 6.79
CA TRP A 117 -12.32 5.39 5.95
C TRP A 117 -13.36 6.39 6.48
N ASN A 118 -13.63 6.39 7.79
CA ASN A 118 -14.51 7.38 8.42
C ASN A 118 -14.02 8.80 8.15
N HIS A 119 -12.74 9.07 8.42
CA HIS A 119 -12.15 10.40 8.23
C HIS A 119 -12.24 10.91 6.79
N HIS A 120 -11.91 10.06 5.80
CA HIS A 120 -12.02 10.46 4.39
C HIS A 120 -13.46 10.61 3.93
N THR A 121 -14.37 9.79 4.45
CA THR A 121 -15.81 9.93 4.20
C THR A 121 -16.34 11.27 4.72
N ASP A 122 -15.99 11.64 5.96
CA ASP A 122 -16.39 12.92 6.54
C ASP A 122 -15.83 14.11 5.73
N THR A 123 -14.56 14.04 5.34
CA THR A 123 -13.92 15.09 4.51
C THR A 123 -14.61 15.21 3.15
N PHE A 124 -14.92 14.08 2.50
CA PHE A 124 -15.66 14.06 1.24
C PHE A 124 -17.04 14.70 1.39
N LEU A 125 -17.81 14.34 2.42
CA LEU A 125 -19.14 14.92 2.67
C LEU A 125 -19.08 16.44 2.92
N GLN A 126 -18.04 16.91 3.63
CA GLN A 126 -17.79 18.34 3.83
C GLN A 126 -17.50 19.06 2.51
N HIS A 127 -16.66 18.48 1.64
CA HIS A 127 -16.35 19.06 0.33
C HIS A 127 -17.56 19.08 -0.61
N VAL A 128 -18.41 18.05 -0.56
CA VAL A 128 -19.68 18.02 -1.31
C VAL A 128 -20.60 19.14 -0.86
N SER A 129 -20.67 19.37 0.46
CA SER A 129 -21.52 20.42 1.04
C SER A 129 -21.00 21.84 0.74
N SER A 130 -19.70 22.02 0.56
CA SER A 130 -19.08 23.31 0.25
C SER A 130 -19.02 23.66 -1.25
N GLY A 131 -19.35 22.72 -2.14
CA GLY A 131 -19.45 22.96 -3.58
C GLY A 131 -18.11 23.02 -4.33
N SER A 132 -17.01 22.54 -3.74
CA SER A 132 -15.69 22.55 -4.39
C SER A 132 -15.45 21.30 -5.24
N GLU A 133 -15.82 21.35 -6.54
CA GLU A 133 -15.76 20.18 -7.43
C GLU A 133 -14.39 19.47 -7.48
N ALA A 134 -13.28 20.23 -7.56
CA ALA A 134 -11.94 19.66 -7.61
C ALA A 134 -11.56 18.94 -6.30
N ALA A 135 -11.97 19.48 -5.16
CA ALA A 135 -11.72 18.88 -3.85
C ALA A 135 -12.64 17.69 -3.56
N VAL A 136 -13.82 17.64 -4.19
CA VAL A 136 -14.75 16.50 -4.13
C VAL A 136 -14.16 15.29 -4.84
N LEU A 137 -13.60 15.46 -6.04
CA LEU A 137 -13.00 14.35 -6.78
C LEU A 137 -11.79 13.75 -6.06
N SER A 138 -10.86 14.58 -5.56
CA SER A 138 -9.67 14.09 -4.85
C SER A 138 -10.01 13.39 -3.53
N SER A 139 -10.98 13.91 -2.78
CA SER A 139 -11.46 13.27 -1.55
C SER A 139 -12.22 11.97 -1.82
N LEU A 140 -13.00 11.90 -2.90
CA LEU A 140 -13.69 10.67 -3.33
C LEU A 140 -12.72 9.54 -3.64
N GLU A 141 -11.64 9.82 -4.38
CA GLU A 141 -10.61 8.82 -4.71
C GLU A 141 -9.97 8.23 -3.45
N ARG A 142 -9.65 9.07 -2.46
CA ARG A 142 -9.10 8.62 -1.17
C ARG A 142 -10.10 7.81 -0.37
N THR A 143 -11.37 8.23 -0.31
CA THR A 143 -12.45 7.48 0.33
C THR A 143 -12.61 6.08 -0.29
N LEU A 144 -12.58 6.00 -1.63
CA LEU A 144 -12.66 4.73 -2.35
C LEU A 144 -11.45 3.83 -2.06
N LEU A 145 -10.23 4.39 -2.01
CA LEU A 145 -9.04 3.61 -1.69
C LEU A 145 -9.07 3.10 -0.25
N SER A 146 -9.46 3.91 0.73
CA SER A 146 -9.61 3.47 2.13
C SER A 146 -10.65 2.37 2.29
N LEU A 147 -11.78 2.48 1.58
CA LEU A 147 -12.79 1.42 1.56
C LEU A 147 -12.26 0.11 0.97
N LYS A 148 -11.35 0.17 -0.02
CA LYS A 148 -10.75 -1.02 -0.61
C LYS A 148 -9.65 -1.66 0.25
N VAL A 149 -9.08 -0.92 1.21
CA VAL A 149 -8.11 -1.43 2.17
C VAL A 149 -8.79 -2.22 3.29
N LEU A 150 -10.00 -1.79 3.68
CA LEU A 150 -10.91 -2.54 4.54
C LEU A 150 -11.34 -3.87 3.90
#